data_AF-A0AAE1QTB3-F1
#
_entry.id   AF-A0AAE1QTB3-F1
#
_cell.length_a   1.000
_cell.length_b   1.000
_cell.length_c   1.000
_cell.angle_alpha   90.00
_cell.angle_beta   90.00
_cell.angle_gamma   90.00
#
_symmetry.space_group_name_H-M   'P 1'
#
loop_
_entity.id
_entity.type
_entity.pdbx_description
1 polymer ?
#
loop_
_entity_poly.entity_id
_entity_poly.type
_entity_poly.pdbx_seq_one_letter_code
_entity_poly.pdbx_strand_id
1 'polypeptide(L)'
;MADSTKSLNSLLAYADQELESLPQQSLDKSIKTHYGQRPDLKRILLEVKGSSVGVLASGPKTLRHDVAAICSSGLVEYLHFESTSFTW
;
A
#
# COMPACT_ATOMS: atom_id res chain seq x y z
N MET A 1 13.75 -35.27 1.93
CA MET A 1 12.95 -34.44 1.00
C MET A 1 11.48 -34.38 1.47
N ALA A 2 11.20 -33.88 2.67
CA ALA A 2 9.83 -33.86 3.24
C ALA A 2 9.49 -32.57 4.02
N ASP A 3 10.25 -31.49 3.80
CA ASP A 3 10.14 -30.26 4.60
C ASP A 3 9.58 -29.06 3.81
N SER A 4 9.66 -29.09 2.47
CA SER A 4 9.21 -27.99 1.61
C SER A 4 7.69 -27.93 1.43
N THR A 5 6.98 -29.07 1.53
CA THR A 5 5.52 -29.15 1.34
C THR A 5 4.71 -28.64 2.52
N LYS A 6 5.25 -28.71 3.76
CA LYS A 6 4.61 -28.14 4.95
C LYS A 6 4.53 -26.61 4.89
N SER A 7 5.57 -25.98 4.33
CA SER A 7 5.69 -24.52 4.22
C SER A 7 4.77 -23.91 3.15
N LEU A 8 4.48 -24.63 2.07
CA LEU A 8 3.58 -24.15 1.01
C LEU A 8 2.11 -24.20 1.43
N ASN A 9 1.71 -25.26 2.16
CA ASN A 9 0.36 -25.39 2.68
C ASN A 9 0.03 -24.31 3.72
N SER A 10 0.99 -23.89 4.54
CA SER A 10 0.79 -22.76 5.46
C SER A 10 0.66 -21.44 4.72
N LEU A 11 1.45 -21.18 3.68
CA LEU A 11 1.35 -19.95 2.86
C LEU A 11 -0.01 -19.85 2.14
N LEU A 12 -0.51 -20.95 1.59
CA LEU A 12 -1.83 -21.01 0.99
C LEU A 12 -2.95 -20.81 2.02
N ALA A 13 -2.79 -21.36 3.24
CA ALA A 13 -3.76 -21.15 4.31
C ALA A 13 -3.85 -19.68 4.79
N TYR A 14 -2.76 -18.92 4.70
CA TYR A 14 -2.77 -17.47 4.98
C TYR A 14 -3.36 -16.64 3.84
N ALA A 15 -3.39 -17.14 2.61
CA ALA A 15 -3.88 -16.39 1.45
C ALA A 15 -5.40 -16.20 1.48
N ASP A 16 -6.14 -17.17 2.02
CA ASP A 16 -7.60 -17.10 2.19
C ASP A 16 -8.02 -16.48 3.53
N GLN A 17 -7.06 -16.19 4.42
CA GLN A 17 -7.34 -15.65 5.74
C GLN A 17 -7.50 -14.13 5.67
N GLU A 18 -8.72 -13.64 5.91
CA GLU A 18 -8.97 -12.20 6.02
C GLU A 18 -8.13 -11.57 7.13
N LEU A 19 -7.55 -10.40 6.85
CA LEU A 19 -6.64 -9.69 7.77
C LEU A 19 -7.31 -9.39 9.13
N GLU A 20 -8.63 -9.18 9.14
CA GLU A 20 -9.42 -8.90 10.35
C GLU A 20 -9.56 -10.10 11.30
N SER A 21 -9.26 -11.32 10.83
CA SER A 21 -9.28 -12.53 11.66
C SER A 21 -8.03 -12.69 12.53
N LEU A 22 -6.97 -11.91 12.28
CA LEU A 22 -5.76 -11.91 13.08
C LEU A 22 -5.92 -11.04 14.35
N PRO A 23 -5.21 -11.37 15.44
CA PRO A 23 -5.21 -10.52 16.63
C PRO A 23 -4.78 -9.10 16.28
N GLN A 24 -5.54 -8.10 16.72
CA GLN A 24 -5.28 -6.66 16.47
C GLN A 24 -3.86 -6.24 16.84
N GLN A 25 -3.29 -6.88 17.87
CA GLN A 25 -1.91 -6.68 18.34
C GLN A 25 -0.83 -6.93 17.25
N SER A 26 -1.16 -7.70 16.22
CA SER A 26 -0.29 -7.93 15.06
C SER A 26 -0.12 -6.66 14.21
N LEU A 27 -1.16 -5.82 14.16
CA LEU A 27 -1.18 -4.56 13.40
C LEU A 27 -0.62 -3.41 14.22
N ASP A 28 -0.87 -3.39 15.54
CA ASP A 28 -0.46 -2.30 16.45
C ASP A 28 1.06 -2.07 16.48
N LYS A 29 1.86 -3.11 16.22
CA LYS A 29 3.33 -3.00 16.20
C LYS A 29 3.88 -2.46 14.88
N SER A 30 3.10 -2.53 13.80
CA SER A 30 3.56 -2.19 12.44
C SER A 30 2.94 -0.90 11.91
N ILE A 31 1.83 -0.43 12.49
CA ILE A 31 1.08 0.73 12.02
C ILE A 31 1.27 1.91 12.98
N LYS A 32 1.78 3.03 12.44
CA LYS A 32 1.78 4.31 13.15
C LYS A 32 0.53 5.10 12.75
N THR A 33 -0.46 5.15 13.63
CA THR A 33 -1.72 5.86 13.36
C THR A 33 -1.58 7.35 13.67
N HIS A 34 -2.05 8.19 12.74
CA HIS A 34 -2.06 9.65 12.86
C HIS A 34 -3.49 10.17 12.85
N TYR A 35 -3.91 10.87 13.91
CA TYR A 35 -5.27 11.41 14.07
C TYR A 35 -5.32 12.93 13.91
N GLY A 36 -6.47 13.46 13.49
CA GLY A 36 -6.76 14.90 13.50
C GLY A 36 -6.05 15.73 12.43
N GLN A 37 -5.30 15.10 11.52
CA GLN A 37 -4.59 15.77 10.43
C GLN A 37 -4.83 15.04 9.12
N ARG A 38 -4.97 15.81 8.02
CA ARG A 38 -5.02 15.24 6.67
C ARG A 38 -3.61 14.80 6.27
N PRO A 39 -3.43 13.61 5.69
CA PRO A 39 -2.11 13.16 5.26
C PRO A 39 -1.55 14.09 4.17
N ASP A 40 -0.29 14.51 4.33
CA ASP A 40 0.47 15.21 3.30
C ASP A 40 0.97 14.19 2.26
N LEU A 41 0.15 13.94 1.25
CA LEU A 41 0.42 12.95 0.21
C LEU A 41 1.72 13.25 -0.55
N LYS A 42 2.03 14.54 -0.78
CA LYS A 42 3.23 14.93 -1.52
C LYS A 42 4.48 14.58 -0.71
N ARG A 43 4.51 14.97 0.55
CA ARG A 43 5.64 14.66 1.43
C ARG A 43 5.83 13.14 1.55
N ILE A 44 4.74 12.40 1.78
CA ILE A 44 4.80 10.93 1.91
C ILE A 44 5.38 10.29 0.65
N LEU A 45 4.90 10.66 -0.55
CA LEU A 45 5.36 10.06 -1.80
C LEU A 45 6.82 10.42 -2.14
N LEU A 46 7.26 11.64 -1.83
CA LEU A 46 8.64 12.09 -2.11
C LEU A 46 9.67 11.54 -1.11
N GLU A 47 9.25 11.14 0.08
CA GLU A 47 10.14 10.52 1.09
C GLU A 47 10.44 9.04 0.79
N VAL A 48 9.67 8.38 -0.09
CA VAL A 48 9.89 6.99 -0.47
C VAL A 48 11.17 6.86 -1.28
N LYS A 49 12.11 6.04 -0.82
CA LYS A 49 13.38 5.77 -1.52
C LYS A 49 13.27 4.47 -2.32
N GLY A 50 13.63 4.52 -3.61
CA GLY A 50 13.69 3.33 -4.47
C GLY A 50 14.17 3.70 -5.87
N SER A 51 14.64 2.70 -6.63
CA SER A 51 15.04 2.87 -8.03
C SER A 51 13.85 2.77 -9.00
N SER A 52 12.76 2.11 -8.59
CA SER A 52 11.49 2.04 -9.31
C SER A 52 10.37 1.84 -8.28
N VAL A 53 9.48 2.82 -8.15
CA VAL A 53 8.41 2.83 -7.14
C VAL A 53 7.06 2.94 -7.85
N GLY A 54 6.21 1.92 -7.66
CA GLY A 54 4.82 1.93 -8.13
C GLY A 54 3.90 2.58 -7.10
N VAL A 55 3.01 3.46 -7.56
CA VAL A 55 2.00 4.11 -6.71
C VAL A 55 0.61 3.68 -7.13
N LEU A 56 -0.16 3.13 -6.17
CA LEU A 56 -1.56 2.75 -6.34
C LEU A 56 -2.44 3.61 -5.42
N ALA A 57 -3.52 4.20 -5.95
CA ALA A 57 -4.45 5.02 -5.19
C ALA A 57 -5.91 4.58 -5.39
N SER A 58 -6.61 4.33 -4.28
CA SER A 58 -8.04 4.03 -4.24
C SER A 58 -8.76 5.02 -3.31
N GLY A 59 -10.02 5.35 -3.63
CA GLY A 59 -10.85 6.24 -2.82
C GLY A 59 -11.51 7.38 -3.61
N PRO A 60 -11.91 8.47 -2.90
CA PRO A 60 -12.60 9.60 -3.51
C PRO A 60 -11.86 10.16 -4.72
N LYS A 61 -12.61 10.69 -5.69
CA LYS A 61 -12.07 11.26 -6.93
C LYS A 61 -10.92 12.23 -6.65
N THR A 62 -11.07 13.10 -5.66
CA THR A 62 -10.05 14.09 -5.28
C THR A 62 -8.73 13.44 -4.88
N LEU A 63 -8.75 12.44 -4.00
CA LEU A 63 -7.55 11.71 -3.57
C LEU A 63 -6.81 11.11 -4.77
N ARG A 64 -7.53 10.43 -5.67
CA ARG A 64 -6.90 9.78 -6.83
C ARG A 64 -6.26 10.79 -7.78
N HIS A 65 -6.90 11.95 -8.00
CA HIS A 65 -6.35 13.01 -8.84
C HIS A 65 -5.13 13.69 -8.18
N ASP A 66 -5.17 13.92 -6.87
CA ASP A 66 -4.04 14.52 -6.15
C ASP A 66 -2.78 13.63 -6.27
N VAL A 67 -2.94 12.31 -6.08
CA VAL A 67 -1.83 11.35 -6.25
C VAL A 67 -1.33 11.32 -7.70
N ALA A 68 -2.24 11.30 -8.68
CA ALA A 68 -1.88 11.33 -10.11
C ALA A 68 -1.07 12.58 -10.47
N ALA A 69 -1.49 13.75 -9.95
CA ALA A 69 -0.82 15.02 -10.18
C ALA A 69 0.60 15.04 -9.59
N ILE A 70 0.80 14.49 -8.39
CA ILE A 70 2.14 14.40 -7.77
C ILE A 70 3.05 13.48 -8.58
N CYS A 71 2.56 12.31 -9.00
CA CYS A 71 3.39 11.35 -9.72
C CYS A 71 3.73 11.81 -11.14
N SER A 72 2.84 12.57 -11.79
CA SER A 72 3.07 13.15 -13.12
C SER A 72 3.80 14.50 -13.09
N SER A 73 4.11 15.05 -11.91
CA SER A 73 4.73 16.38 -11.80
C SER A 73 6.21 16.41 -12.20
N GLY A 74 6.82 15.27 -12.52
CA GLY A 74 8.24 15.17 -12.87
C GLY A 74 9.19 15.54 -11.73
N LEU A 75 8.71 15.60 -10.48
CA LEU A 75 9.55 15.90 -9.31
C LEU A 75 10.52 14.75 -8.98
N VAL A 76 10.26 13.56 -9.50
CA VAL A 76 11.05 12.36 -9.26
C VAL A 76 10.93 11.41 -10.44
N GLU A 77 12.07 11.05 -11.03
CA GLU A 77 12.16 10.26 -12.26
C GLU A 77 11.80 8.78 -12.07
N TYR A 78 11.71 8.29 -10.82
CA TYR A 78 11.48 6.88 -10.49
C TYR A 78 10.03 6.53 -10.10
N LEU A 79 9.11 7.51 -10.12
CA LEU A 79 7.70 7.28 -9.80
C LEU A 79 6.90 6.94 -11.06
N HIS A 80 6.30 5.74 -11.05
CA HIS A 80 5.35 5.32 -12.07
C HIS A 80 3.94 5.24 -11.46
N PHE A 81 2.97 5.87 -12.12
CA PHE A 81 1.59 5.95 -11.64
C PHE A 81 0.63 5.13 -12.49
N GLU A 82 -0.12 4.26 -11.84
CA GLU A 82 -1.30 3.59 -12.42
C GLU A 82 -2.53 3.94 -11.59
N SER A 83 -3.60 4.37 -12.27
CA SER A 83 -4.90 4.58 -11.62
C SER A 83 -5.80 3.40 -11.93
N THR A 84 -6.26 2.72 -10.89
CA THR A 84 -7.40 1.80 -10.97
C THR A 84 -8.59 2.41 -10.25
N SER A 85 -9.79 2.21 -10.79
CA SER A 85 -11.04 2.69 -10.19
C SER A 85 -11.95 1.49 -10.02
N PHE A 86 -12.23 1.11 -8.78
CA PHE A 86 -13.27 0.13 -8.47
C PHE A 86 -14.59 0.87 -8.26
N THR A 87 -15.62 0.46 -8.99
CA THR A 87 -17.02 0.73 -8.63
C THR A 87 -17.51 -0.51 -7.91
N TRP A 88 -17.80 -0.40 -6.61
CA TRP A 88 -18.59 -1.40 -5.89
C TRP A 88 -20.06 -0.97 -5.90
#